data_AF-A0A2P4SDT6-F1
#
_entry.id   AF-A0A2P4SDT6-F1
#
_cell.length_a   1.000
_cell.length_b   1.000
_cell.length_c   1.000
_cell.angle_alpha   90.00
_cell.angle_beta   90.00
_cell.angle_gamma   90.00
#
_symmetry.space_group_name_H-M   'P 1'
#
loop_
_entity.id
_entity.type
_entity.pdbx_description
1 polymer ?
#
loop_
_entity_poly.entity_id
_entity_poly.type
_entity_poly.pdbx_seq_one_letter_code
_entity_poly.pdbx_strand_id
1 'polypeptide(L)'
;MAAKSPADGTPRRPVLSVSARKVKDNAADWHNLMMKWEKLNDSGFTTANKIVNMKISEQLQDNKLEITCDNSTTESEKPSPKYNEELDNCCAELLETLKKMVIFIFQS
;
A
#
# COMPACT_ATOMS: atom_id res chain seq x y z
N MET A 1 20.52 -58.09 34.07
CA MET A 1 19.45 -57.95 33.06
C MET A 1 19.22 -56.46 32.83
N ALA A 2 19.57 -55.93 31.66
CA ALA A 2 19.40 -54.50 31.35
C ALA A 2 18.01 -54.27 30.74
N ALA A 3 17.23 -53.38 31.36
CA ALA A 3 15.91 -53.00 30.88
C ALA A 3 16.02 -52.21 29.57
N LYS A 4 15.30 -52.66 28.55
CA LYS A 4 15.24 -52.05 27.22
C LYS A 4 14.28 -50.84 27.30
N SER A 5 14.82 -49.64 27.14
CA SER A 5 14.01 -48.41 27.06
C SER A 5 13.12 -48.43 25.81
N PRO A 6 11.85 -47.99 25.83
CA PRO A 6 11.04 -47.87 24.63
C PRO A 6 11.57 -46.72 23.78
N ALA A 7 11.67 -46.96 22.48
CA ALA A 7 12.09 -45.96 21.51
C ALA A 7 11.17 -44.73 21.56
N ASP A 8 11.81 -43.57 21.59
CA ASP A 8 11.24 -42.24 21.39
C ASP A 8 10.55 -42.18 20.02
N GLY A 9 9.27 -42.56 20.02
CA GLY A 9 8.41 -42.44 18.86
C GLY A 9 8.08 -40.96 18.69
N THR A 10 8.79 -40.29 17.80
CA THR A 10 8.39 -38.98 17.27
C THR A 10 6.86 -38.99 17.03
N PRO A 11 6.09 -38.03 17.59
CA PRO A 11 4.65 -38.05 17.44
C PRO A 11 4.29 -38.03 15.96
N ARG A 12 3.84 -39.17 15.43
CA ARG A 12 3.38 -39.25 14.05
C ARG A 12 2.21 -38.28 13.94
N ARG A 13 2.41 -37.18 13.22
CA ARG A 13 1.35 -36.18 12.98
C ARG A 13 0.10 -36.95 12.53
N PRO A 14 -1.04 -36.84 13.26
CA PRO A 14 -2.26 -37.49 12.85
C PRO A 14 -2.57 -37.09 11.40
N VAL A 15 -2.83 -38.07 10.54
CA VAL A 15 -3.26 -37.78 9.17
C VAL A 15 -4.61 -37.12 9.29
N LEU A 16 -4.65 -35.80 9.08
CA LEU A 16 -5.87 -35.02 9.15
C LEU A 16 -6.89 -35.61 8.18
N SER A 17 -8.14 -35.71 8.64
CA SER A 17 -9.26 -36.02 7.77
C SER A 17 -9.33 -35.02 6.61
N VAL A 18 -9.94 -35.42 5.50
CA VAL A 18 -10.08 -34.57 4.31
C VAL A 18 -10.77 -33.24 4.66
N SER A 19 -11.77 -33.27 5.55
CA SER A 19 -12.46 -32.07 6.03
C SER A 19 -11.56 -31.14 6.85
N ALA A 20 -10.78 -31.68 7.80
CA ALA A 20 -9.85 -30.88 8.61
C ALA A 20 -8.75 -30.23 7.75
N ARG A 21 -8.30 -30.92 6.69
CA ARG A 21 -7.33 -30.34 5.74
C ARG A 21 -7.93 -29.17 4.96
N LYS A 22 -9.15 -29.33 4.42
CA LYS A 22 -9.87 -28.26 3.70
C LYS A 22 -10.06 -27.00 4.54
N VAL A 23 -10.45 -27.15 5.81
CA VAL A 23 -10.62 -25.99 6.71
C VAL A 23 -9.30 -25.27 6.93
N LYS A 24 -8.21 -26.01 7.15
CA LYS A 24 -6.88 -25.44 7.31
C LYS A 24 -6.40 -24.73 6.04
N ASP A 25 -6.62 -25.32 4.88
CA ASP A 25 -6.22 -24.74 3.59
C ASP A 25 -7.01 -23.45 3.31
N ASN A 26 -8.34 -23.45 3.54
CA ASN A 26 -9.16 -22.23 3.44
C ASN A 26 -8.68 -21.12 4.40
N ALA A 27 -8.30 -21.47 5.63
CA ALA A 27 -7.78 -20.48 6.58
C ALA A 27 -6.45 -19.87 6.10
N ALA A 28 -5.58 -20.69 5.49
CA ALA A 28 -4.35 -20.21 4.89
C ALA A 28 -4.63 -19.30 3.68
N ASP A 29 -5.58 -19.67 2.83
CA ASP A 29 -5.99 -18.85 1.68
C ASP A 29 -6.56 -17.50 2.11
N TRP A 30 -7.41 -17.48 3.14
CA TRP A 30 -7.92 -16.23 3.73
C TRP A 30 -6.80 -15.35 4.26
N HIS A 31 -5.82 -15.91 4.97
CA HIS A 31 -4.67 -15.15 5.44
C HIS A 31 -3.85 -14.58 4.28
N ASN A 32 -3.62 -15.36 3.22
CA ASN A 32 -2.90 -14.92 2.04
C ASN A 32 -3.65 -13.80 1.30
N LEU A 33 -4.98 -13.87 1.22
CA LEU A 33 -5.80 -12.81 0.65
C LEU A 33 -5.71 -11.54 1.49
N MET A 34 -5.79 -11.64 2.82
CA MET A 34 -5.66 -10.49 3.72
C MET A 34 -4.31 -9.78 3.54
N MET A 35 -3.21 -10.54 3.53
CA MET A 35 -1.86 -10.01 3.31
C MET A 35 -1.72 -9.28 1.97
N LYS A 36 -2.35 -9.80 0.90
CA LYS A 36 -2.35 -9.14 -0.42
C LYS A 36 -3.14 -7.84 -0.40
N TRP A 37 -4.30 -7.83 0.27
CA TRP A 37 -5.14 -6.64 0.43
C TRP A 37 -4.42 -5.54 1.22
N GLU A 38 -3.80 -5.89 2.35
CA GLU A 38 -3.02 -4.96 3.17
C GLU A 38 -1.89 -4.32 2.35
N LYS A 39 -1.14 -5.12 1.59
CA LYS A 39 -0.07 -4.60 0.73
C LYS A 39 -0.59 -3.62 -0.34
N LEU A 40 -1.75 -3.90 -0.93
CA LEU A 40 -2.36 -2.96 -1.89
C LEU A 40 -2.75 -1.66 -1.20
N ASN A 41 -3.34 -1.72 0.00
CA ASN A 41 -3.70 -0.54 0.78
C ASN A 41 -2.48 0.30 1.13
N ASP A 42 -1.43 -0.32 1.65
CA ASP A 42 -0.20 0.37 2.02
C ASP A 42 0.42 1.10 0.83
N SER A 43 0.45 0.45 -0.34
CA SER A 43 0.90 1.07 -1.60
C SER A 43 0.05 2.30 -1.93
N GLY A 44 -1.28 2.16 -1.90
CA GLY A 44 -2.20 3.26 -2.21
C GLY A 44 -2.08 4.44 -1.24
N PHE A 45 -2.00 4.17 0.06
CA PHE A 45 -1.80 5.20 1.08
C PHE A 45 -0.44 5.89 0.95
N THR A 46 0.61 5.16 0.62
CA THR A 46 1.94 5.72 0.40
C THR A 46 1.94 6.71 -0.78
N THR A 47 1.37 6.31 -1.92
CA THR A 47 1.27 7.17 -3.10
C THR A 47 0.37 8.38 -2.83
N ALA A 48 -0.77 8.20 -2.15
CA ALA A 48 -1.65 9.30 -1.76
C ALA A 48 -0.96 10.31 -0.81
N ASN A 49 -0.21 9.83 0.18
CA ASN A 49 0.57 10.67 1.08
C ASN A 49 1.63 11.47 0.31
N LYS A 50 2.30 10.85 -0.68
CA LYS A 50 3.25 11.55 -1.55
C LYS A 50 2.58 12.71 -2.29
N ILE A 51 1.40 12.50 -2.88
CA ILE A 51 0.61 13.53 -3.57
C ILE A 51 0.28 14.69 -2.61
N VAL A 52 -0.20 14.38 -1.41
CA VAL A 52 -0.54 15.39 -0.40
C VAL A 52 0.70 16.21 -0.01
N ASN A 53 1.83 15.55 0.24
CA ASN A 53 3.09 16.21 0.60
C ASN A 53 3.62 17.11 -0.52
N MET A 54 3.46 16.72 -1.78
CA MET A 54 3.81 17.56 -2.94
C MET A 54 2.95 18.82 -2.97
N LYS A 55 1.63 18.70 -2.82
CA LYS A 55 0.71 19.86 -2.78
C LYS A 55 0.98 20.80 -1.61
N ILE A 56 1.29 20.26 -0.43
CA ILE A 56 1.69 21.08 0.72
C ILE A 56 2.98 21.85 0.39
N SER A 57 3.96 21.18 -0.22
CA SER A 57 5.24 21.79 -0.58
C SER A 57 5.09 22.89 -1.64
N GLU A 58 4.25 22.67 -2.65
CA GLU A 58 3.90 23.69 -3.66
C GLU A 58 3.28 24.93 -2.98
N GLN A 59 2.26 24.74 -2.13
CA GLN A 59 1.63 25.86 -1.42
C GLN A 59 2.56 26.59 -0.46
N LEU A 60 3.51 25.89 0.18
CA LEU A 60 4.50 26.53 1.04
C LEU A 60 5.52 27.36 0.25
N GLN A 61 5.89 26.93 -0.97
CA GLN A 61 6.74 27.73 -1.85
C GLN A 61 6.00 28.96 -2.38
N ASP A 62 4.73 28.81 -2.76
CA ASP A 62 3.90 29.91 -3.24
C ASP A 62 3.66 30.96 -2.15
N ASN A 63 3.35 30.56 -0.92
CA ASN A 63 3.17 31.50 0.21
C ASN A 63 4.47 32.22 0.61
N LYS A 64 5.65 31.62 0.40
CA LYS A 64 6.94 32.25 0.68
C LYS A 64 7.31 33.35 -0.34
N LEU A 65 6.71 33.32 -1.52
CA LEU A 65 6.89 34.34 -2.58
C LEU A 65 6.03 35.59 -2.39
N GLU A 66 5.05 35.59 -1.48
CA GLU A 66 4.13 36.72 -1.25
C GLU A 66 4.71 37.79 -0.28
N ILE A 67 5.84 37.53 0.37
CA ILE A 67 6.47 38.48 1.32
C ILE A 67 7.74 39.08 0.68
N THR A 68 7.59 39.91 -0.34
CA THR A 68 8.62 40.90 -0.71
C THR A 68 7.89 42.17 -1.15
N CYS A 69 7.68 43.08 -0.19
CA CYS A 69 7.21 44.43 -0.48
C CYS A 69 8.32 45.21 -1.20
N ASP A 70 8.02 45.81 -2.36
CA ASP A 70 8.18 47.26 -2.59
C ASP A 70 7.74 47.69 -4.01
N ASN A 71 6.60 48.39 -4.04
CA ASN A 71 6.25 49.53 -4.90
C ASN A 71 6.72 49.56 -6.37
N SER A 72 6.03 48.85 -7.27
CA SER A 72 5.86 49.30 -8.67
C SER A 72 4.71 48.58 -9.38
N THR A 73 3.84 49.37 -10.00
CA THR A 73 2.74 48.92 -10.86
C THR A 73 3.30 48.18 -12.07
N THR A 74 3.31 46.85 -12.03
CA THR A 74 3.44 46.01 -13.22
C THR A 74 2.49 44.83 -13.10
N GLU A 75 1.81 44.54 -14.20
CA GLU A 75 0.72 43.60 -14.30
C GLU A 75 1.12 42.23 -13.77
N SER A 76 0.35 41.73 -12.80
CA SER A 76 0.52 40.40 -12.20
C SER A 76 0.21 39.34 -13.24
N GLU A 77 1.21 38.93 -14.01
CA GLU A 77 1.17 37.64 -14.71
C GLU A 77 1.09 36.56 -13.64
N LYS A 78 -0.11 35.96 -13.50
CA LYS A 78 -0.29 34.72 -12.75
C LYS A 78 0.78 33.73 -13.19
N PRO A 79 1.60 33.16 -12.28
CA PRO A 79 2.50 32.08 -12.66
C PRO A 79 1.62 30.95 -13.20
N SER A 80 1.79 30.65 -14.49
CA SER A 80 1.17 29.47 -15.11
C SER A 80 1.57 28.26 -14.27
N PRO A 81 0.63 27.36 -13.91
CA PRO A 81 0.96 26.19 -13.11
C PRO A 81 2.06 25.42 -13.83
N LYS A 82 3.24 25.33 -13.21
CA LYS A 82 4.33 24.52 -13.72
C LYS A 82 3.82 23.09 -13.79
N TYR A 83 3.79 22.53 -14.99
CA TYR A 83 3.48 21.13 -15.19
C TYR A 83 4.39 20.27 -14.29
N ASN A 84 3.79 19.48 -13.41
CA ASN A 84 4.49 18.62 -12.47
C ASN A 84 4.34 17.16 -12.91
N GLU A 85 5.27 16.70 -13.76
CA GLU A 85 5.31 15.34 -14.28
C GLU A 85 5.34 14.28 -13.16
N GLU A 86 6.01 14.58 -12.04
CA GLU A 86 6.07 13.67 -10.90
C GLU A 86 4.69 13.52 -10.23
N LEU A 87 3.89 14.59 -10.17
CA LEU A 87 2.54 14.54 -9.62
C LEU A 87 1.61 13.69 -10.50
N ASP A 88 1.71 13.86 -11.82
CA ASP A 88 0.96 13.04 -12.78
C ASP A 88 1.32 11.56 -12.68
N ASN A 89 2.61 11.25 -12.56
CA ASN A 89 3.09 9.88 -12.36
C ASN A 89 2.52 9.27 -11.06
N CYS A 90 2.50 10.03 -9.96
CA CYS A 90 1.89 9.57 -8.71
C CYS A 90 0.37 9.34 -8.86
N CYS A 91 -0.33 10.21 -9.59
CA CYS A 91 -1.76 10.03 -9.85
C CYS A 91 -2.04 8.79 -10.70
N ALA A 92 -1.20 8.52 -11.71
CA ALA A 92 -1.29 7.32 -12.55
C ALA A 92 -1.04 6.04 -11.73
N GLU A 93 -0.02 6.05 -10.86
CA GLU A 93 0.30 4.93 -9.97
C GLU A 93 -0.83 4.64 -8.97
N LEU A 94 -1.42 5.70 -8.39
CA LEU A 94 -2.56 5.56 -7.49
C LEU A 94 -3.77 4.98 -8.22
N LEU A 95 -4.04 5.41 -9.45
CA LEU A 95 -5.11 4.88 -10.28
C LEU A 95 -4.88 3.40 -10.63
N GLU A 96 -3.65 3.00 -10.93
CA GLU A 96 -3.29 1.61 -11.18
C GLU A 96 -3.52 0.76 -9.92
N THR A 97 -3.13 1.27 -8.75
CA THR A 97 -3.35 0.61 -7.46
C THR A 97 -4.84 0.43 -7.19
N LEU A 98 -5.67 1.45 -7.44
CA LEU A 98 -7.12 1.35 -7.33
C LEU A 98 -7.69 0.28 -8.27
N LYS A 99 -7.23 0.22 -9.52
CA LYS A 99 -7.65 -0.84 -10.47
C LYS A 99 -7.30 -2.23 -9.93
N LYS A 100 -6.10 -2.40 -9.36
CA LYS A 100 -5.68 -3.67 -8.75
C LYS A 100 -6.56 -4.04 -7.56
N MET A 101 -6.93 -3.09 -6.71
CA MET A 101 -7.86 -3.31 -5.60
C MET A 101 -9.24 -3.76 -6.08
N VAL A 102 -9.78 -3.09 -7.09
CA VAL A 102 -11.08 -3.43 -7.68
C VAL A 102 -11.04 -4.85 -8.24
N ILE A 103 -10.02 -5.19 -9.03
CA ILE A 103 -9.83 -6.54 -9.57
C ILE A 103 -9.71 -7.57 -8.44
N PHE A 104 -8.93 -7.25 -7.39
CA PHE A 104 -8.75 -8.14 -6.25
C PHE A 104 -10.09 -8.45 -5.55
N ILE A 105 -10.95 -7.47 -5.33
CA ILE A 105 -12.27 -7.67 -4.71
C ILE A 105 -13.16 -8.59 -5.56
N PHE A 106 -13.12 -8.46 -6.89
CA PHE A 106 -13.97 -9.25 -7.78
C PHE A 106 -13.42 -10.64 -8.11
N GLN A 107 -12.14 -10.91 -7.81
CA GLN A 107 -11.48 -12.19 -8.05
C GLN A 107 -11.18 -13.00 -6.78
N SER A 108 -11.37 -12.40 -5.60
CA SER A 108 -11.28 -13.08 -4.30
C SER A 108 -12.59 -13.79 -3.97
#